data_AF-A0A7J6S5U7-F1
#
_entry.id   AF-A0A7J6S5U7-F1
#
_cell.length_a   1.000
_cell.length_b   1.000
_cell.length_c   1.000
_cell.angle_alpha   90.00
_cell.angle_beta   90.00
_cell.angle_gamma   90.00
#
_symmetry.space_group_name_H-M   'P 1'
#
loop_
_entity.id
_entity.type
_entity.pdbx_description
1 polymer ?
#
loop_
_entity_poly.entity_id
_entity_poly.type
_entity_poly.pdbx_seq_one_letter_code
_entity_poly.pdbx_strand_id
1 'polypeptide(L)'
;MTGAPKVRACQILDCLESGPRGIYSGAIGYVAPLNDSADFAVVIRTIVFDGSTITTGCGGAIVAGSNTKDEWDEVLVKARPQLWSLTGHQVMLTTDVGVKTVIHPKVSCMTHLRLFETMLLKCGTIEFLDYHAQRFAASAAALWGVPRDEAEAAFRRILKTKLVGVIGPKRLRLEMNSELVTEGWRCDECPLPVATPQPLRLSDTAVDHSDLRLRHKTNDRRVYPTQPDRLLYNERGEVTETPIANVGVRREDGVIITPTGDCGLLPGCYRRWLLETGKAVEGVITLNMLKEYVKEGGEIVCFNSVRGIWRAQVQV
;
A
#
# COMPACT_ATOMS: atom_id res chain seq x y z
N MET A 1 -15.41 22.06 9.24
CA MET A 1 -16.64 22.62 9.84
C MET A 1 -16.35 22.91 11.30
N THR A 2 -16.55 24.14 11.73
CA THR A 2 -16.37 24.57 13.13
C THR A 2 -17.46 25.60 13.44
N GLY A 3 -18.17 25.43 14.55
CA GLY A 3 -19.25 26.33 14.98
C GLY A 3 -20.64 26.01 14.41
N ALA A 4 -21.64 26.78 14.85
CA ALA A 4 -23.03 26.64 14.41
C ALA A 4 -23.21 27.17 12.98
N PRO A 5 -23.97 26.47 12.11
CA PRO A 5 -24.15 26.91 10.73
C PRO A 5 -25.01 28.17 10.67
N LYS A 6 -24.71 29.06 9.71
CA LYS A 6 -25.52 30.27 9.49
C LYS A 6 -26.90 29.85 8.99
N VAL A 7 -27.97 30.39 9.59
CA VAL A 7 -29.37 30.10 9.21
C VAL A 7 -29.60 30.25 7.71
N ARG A 8 -29.08 31.33 7.10
CA ARG A 8 -29.20 31.55 5.66
C ARG A 8 -28.50 30.48 4.83
N ALA A 9 -27.37 29.95 5.29
CA ALA A 9 -26.69 28.86 4.60
C ALA A 9 -27.49 27.55 4.69
N CYS A 10 -28.07 27.24 5.85
CA CYS A 10 -28.97 26.08 6.00
C CYS A 10 -30.17 26.16 5.07
N GLN A 11 -30.82 27.32 4.94
CA GLN A 11 -31.95 27.53 4.01
C GLN A 11 -31.56 27.31 2.54
N ILE A 12 -30.37 27.75 2.15
CA ILE A 12 -29.86 27.55 0.78
C ILE A 12 -29.58 26.06 0.54
N LEU A 13 -28.94 25.38 1.50
CA LEU A 13 -28.70 23.94 1.41
C LEU A 13 -30.00 23.14 1.30
N ASP A 14 -31.02 23.48 2.09
CA ASP A 14 -32.34 22.84 2.04
C ASP A 14 -33.02 22.97 0.68
N CYS A 15 -32.78 24.07 -0.05
CA CYS A 15 -33.27 24.24 -1.42
C CYS A 15 -32.48 23.44 -2.46
N LEU A 16 -31.18 23.18 -2.20
CA LEU A 16 -30.26 22.54 -3.14
C LEU A 16 -30.20 21.03 -3.00
N GLU A 17 -30.50 20.50 -1.82
CA GLU A 17 -30.36 19.08 -1.51
C GLU A 17 -31.66 18.31 -1.70
N SER A 18 -31.55 17.10 -2.27
CA SER A 18 -32.72 16.25 -2.55
C SER A 18 -33.32 15.59 -1.30
N GLY A 19 -32.78 15.88 -0.11
CA GLY A 19 -33.24 15.30 1.16
C GLY A 19 -32.25 15.51 2.30
N PRO A 20 -32.61 15.08 3.52
CA PRO A 20 -31.78 15.26 4.71
C PRO A 20 -30.47 14.45 4.65
N ARG A 21 -29.38 15.03 5.16
CA ARG A 21 -28.02 14.43 5.20
C ARG A 21 -27.85 13.29 6.22
N GLY A 22 -28.92 12.87 6.90
CA GLY A 22 -28.84 11.94 8.02
C GLY A 22 -28.01 12.51 9.17
N ILE A 23 -27.16 11.68 9.79
CA ILE A 23 -26.32 12.10 10.92
C ILE A 23 -25.08 12.92 10.50
N TYR A 24 -24.77 13.00 9.20
CA TYR A 24 -23.61 13.74 8.71
C TYR A 24 -23.76 15.23 9.01
N SER A 25 -22.70 15.85 9.53
CA SER A 25 -22.70 17.21 10.06
C SER A 25 -23.53 17.41 11.34
N GLY A 26 -24.03 16.33 11.95
CA GLY A 26 -24.62 16.31 13.29
C GLY A 26 -23.58 16.13 14.40
N ALA A 27 -24.03 15.66 15.56
CA ALA A 27 -23.18 15.33 16.70
C ALA A 27 -23.49 13.93 17.22
N ILE A 28 -22.46 13.20 17.64
CA ILE A 28 -22.56 11.91 18.33
C ILE A 28 -21.73 11.95 19.59
N GLY A 29 -22.24 11.37 20.68
CA GLY A 29 -21.59 11.49 21.97
C GLY A 29 -22.38 10.86 23.08
N TYR A 30 -22.00 11.16 24.31
CA TYR A 30 -22.68 10.68 25.50
C TYR A 30 -23.06 11.85 26.41
N VAL A 31 -24.12 11.60 27.18
CA VAL A 31 -24.47 12.40 28.35
C VAL A 31 -24.36 11.45 29.54
N ALA A 32 -23.63 11.87 30.57
CA ALA A 32 -23.45 11.14 31.82
C ALA A 32 -24.12 11.94 32.95
N PRO A 33 -25.44 11.73 33.20
CA PRO A 33 -26.20 12.53 34.15
C PRO A 33 -25.74 12.39 35.60
N LEU A 34 -25.06 11.28 35.93
CA LEU A 34 -24.52 11.05 37.27
C LEU A 34 -23.29 11.92 37.58
N ASN A 35 -22.61 12.40 36.53
CA ASN A 35 -21.37 13.16 36.65
C ASN A 35 -21.51 14.57 36.06
N ASP A 36 -22.73 15.01 35.76
CA ASP A 36 -23.06 16.29 35.09
C ASP A 36 -22.18 16.61 33.87
N SER A 37 -21.82 15.58 33.10
CA SER A 37 -20.93 15.73 31.94
C SER A 37 -21.59 15.27 30.66
N ALA A 38 -21.19 15.88 29.55
CA ALA A 38 -21.51 15.44 28.22
C ALA A 38 -20.34 15.71 27.30
N ASP A 39 -20.05 14.77 26.40
CA ASP A 39 -19.01 14.91 25.40
C ASP A 39 -19.55 14.47 24.05
N PHE A 40 -19.30 15.31 23.05
CA PHE A 40 -19.84 15.15 21.71
C PHE A 40 -18.79 15.43 20.64
N ALA A 41 -18.71 14.53 19.68
CA ALA A 41 -17.96 14.70 18.46
C ALA A 41 -18.88 15.15 17.33
N VAL A 42 -18.38 16.05 16.47
CA VAL A 42 -19.06 16.39 15.21
C VAL A 42 -18.93 15.19 14.27
N VAL A 43 -20.05 14.76 13.70
CA VAL A 43 -20.11 13.63 12.78
C VAL A 43 -19.63 14.05 11.40
N ILE A 44 -18.32 13.94 11.20
CA ILE A 44 -17.66 14.10 9.92
C ILE A 44 -16.84 12.85 9.61
N ARG A 45 -16.76 12.45 8.34
CA ARG A 45 -15.98 11.28 7.91
C ARG A 45 -16.40 9.96 8.57
N THR A 46 -17.68 9.84 8.93
CA THR A 46 -18.25 8.66 9.60
C THR A 46 -18.98 7.77 8.62
N ILE A 47 -18.77 6.45 8.75
CA ILE A 47 -19.50 5.42 8.01
C ILE A 47 -20.75 5.07 8.82
N VAL A 48 -21.91 5.09 8.17
CA VAL A 48 -23.22 4.76 8.75
C VAL A 48 -23.74 3.49 8.09
N PHE A 49 -24.09 2.50 8.90
CA PHE A 49 -24.68 1.25 8.43
C PHE A 49 -26.06 1.07 9.06
N ASP A 50 -27.09 0.92 8.23
CA ASP A 50 -28.48 0.76 8.67
C ASP A 50 -28.97 -0.71 8.65
N GLY A 51 -28.06 -1.66 8.45
CA GLY A 51 -28.36 -3.08 8.29
C GLY A 51 -28.44 -3.54 6.83
N SER A 52 -28.65 -2.61 5.89
CA SER A 52 -28.78 -2.91 4.45
C SER A 52 -27.90 -2.03 3.57
N THR A 53 -27.64 -0.81 4.00
CA THR A 53 -26.98 0.23 3.23
C THR A 53 -25.85 0.83 4.06
N ILE A 54 -24.72 1.07 3.40
CA ILE A 54 -23.59 1.81 3.97
C ILE A 54 -23.55 3.18 3.32
N THR A 55 -23.51 4.23 4.13
CA THR A 55 -23.40 5.61 3.67
C THR A 55 -22.22 6.31 4.36
N THR A 56 -21.58 7.25 3.65
CA THR A 56 -20.52 8.08 4.22
C THR A 56 -20.68 9.50 3.69
N GLY A 57 -20.60 10.48 4.60
CA GLY A 57 -20.71 11.89 4.26
C GLY A 57 -19.34 12.53 4.08
N CYS A 58 -19.16 13.23 2.96
CA CYS A 58 -17.95 13.99 2.66
C CYS A 58 -18.29 15.33 2.03
N GLY A 59 -17.45 16.34 2.27
CA GLY A 59 -17.69 17.71 1.81
C GLY A 59 -16.40 18.51 1.68
N GLY A 60 -16.43 19.50 0.79
CA GLY A 60 -15.37 20.49 0.56
C GLY A 60 -15.51 21.69 1.48
N ALA A 61 -14.58 22.64 1.37
CA ALA A 61 -14.65 23.94 2.05
C ALA A 61 -14.97 25.06 1.06
N ILE A 62 -16.26 25.25 0.74
CA ILE A 62 -16.72 26.22 -0.26
C ILE A 62 -16.63 27.66 0.27
N VAL A 63 -15.95 28.52 -0.48
CA VAL A 63 -15.92 29.98 -0.28
C VAL A 63 -16.14 30.69 -1.62
N ALA A 64 -16.40 32.01 -1.60
CA ALA A 64 -16.75 32.77 -2.80
C ALA A 64 -15.71 32.74 -3.93
N GLY A 65 -14.45 32.39 -3.63
CA GLY A 65 -13.37 32.26 -4.61
C GLY A 65 -13.03 30.81 -4.99
N SER A 66 -13.83 29.83 -4.56
CA SER A 66 -13.53 28.43 -4.83
C SER A 66 -13.75 28.03 -6.29
N ASN A 67 -12.98 27.05 -6.74
CA ASN A 67 -13.15 26.40 -8.02
C ASN A 67 -13.90 25.07 -7.86
N THR A 68 -14.94 24.84 -8.66
CA THR A 68 -15.80 23.65 -8.58
C THR A 68 -15.04 22.34 -8.77
N LYS A 69 -14.00 22.32 -9.61
CA LYS A 69 -13.19 21.12 -9.85
C LYS A 69 -12.30 20.82 -8.65
N ASP A 70 -11.60 21.81 -8.14
CA ASP A 70 -10.69 21.64 -6.99
C ASP A 70 -11.47 21.24 -5.73
N GLU A 71 -12.69 21.75 -5.57
CA GLU A 71 -13.61 21.33 -4.50
C GLU A 71 -14.02 19.87 -4.62
N TRP A 72 -14.36 19.43 -5.83
CA TRP A 72 -14.70 18.04 -6.07
C TRP A 72 -13.52 17.12 -5.79
N ASP A 73 -12.32 17.48 -6.25
CA ASP A 73 -11.09 16.75 -5.98
C ASP A 73 -10.81 16.68 -4.46
N GLU A 74 -11.06 17.75 -3.71
CA GLU A 74 -10.95 17.76 -2.24
C GLU A 74 -11.95 16.79 -1.58
N VAL A 75 -13.21 16.77 -2.03
CA VAL A 75 -14.23 15.82 -1.54
C VAL A 75 -13.77 14.38 -1.78
N LEU A 76 -13.25 14.08 -2.97
CA LEU A 76 -12.76 12.75 -3.32
C LEU A 76 -11.57 12.33 -2.44
N VAL A 77 -10.60 13.22 -2.24
CA VAL A 77 -9.44 12.98 -1.35
C VAL A 77 -9.89 12.67 0.07
N LYS A 78 -10.91 13.37 0.58
CA LYS A 78 -11.44 13.19 1.94
C LYS A 78 -12.32 11.96 2.10
N ALA A 79 -12.91 11.43 1.02
CA ALA A 79 -13.76 10.24 1.03
C ALA A 79 -12.97 8.94 0.77
N ARG A 80 -11.82 9.04 0.12
CA ARG A 80 -10.95 7.90 -0.25
C ARG A 80 -10.63 6.95 0.92
N PRO A 81 -10.19 7.43 2.11
CA PRO A 81 -9.85 6.53 3.21
C PRO A 81 -11.02 5.66 3.68
N GLN A 82 -12.23 6.23 3.77
CA GLN A 82 -13.44 5.53 4.22
C GLN A 82 -13.92 4.56 3.15
N LEU A 83 -13.89 4.96 1.87
CA LEU A 83 -14.25 4.08 0.76
C LEU A 83 -13.29 2.89 0.68
N TRP A 84 -11.99 3.12 0.82
CA TRP A 84 -11.02 2.02 0.89
C TRP A 84 -11.29 1.11 2.09
N SER A 85 -11.59 1.69 3.25
CA SER A 85 -12.00 0.92 4.44
C SER A 85 -13.32 0.16 4.25
N LEU A 86 -14.06 0.38 3.17
CA LEU A 86 -15.26 -0.39 2.85
C LEU A 86 -15.01 -1.40 1.74
N THR A 87 -14.15 -1.08 0.77
CA THR A 87 -14.02 -1.88 -0.47
C THR A 87 -12.70 -2.64 -0.57
N GLY A 88 -11.66 -2.23 0.16
CA GLY A 88 -10.31 -2.78 0.06
C GLY A 88 -9.60 -2.45 -1.27
N HIS A 89 -10.14 -1.54 -2.06
CA HIS A 89 -9.54 -1.05 -3.31
C HIS A 89 -9.98 0.39 -3.60
N GLN A 90 -9.27 1.09 -4.47
CA GLN A 90 -9.66 2.43 -4.86
C GLN A 90 -10.96 2.35 -5.68
N VAL A 91 -11.98 3.10 -5.26
CA VAL A 91 -13.23 3.26 -6.01
C VAL A 91 -13.09 4.50 -6.86
N MET A 92 -13.22 4.34 -8.18
CA MET A 92 -13.33 5.48 -9.09
C MET A 92 -14.75 6.03 -8.98
N LEU A 93 -14.89 7.23 -8.44
CA LEU A 93 -16.17 7.92 -8.35
C LEU A 93 -16.36 8.72 -9.66
N THR A 94 -17.31 8.30 -10.49
CA THR A 94 -17.73 9.07 -11.67
C THR A 94 -18.76 10.12 -11.25
N THR A 95 -18.69 11.30 -11.87
CA THR A 95 -19.31 12.58 -11.47
C THR A 95 -20.83 12.66 -11.52
N ASP A 96 -21.54 11.54 -11.67
CA ASP A 96 -23.00 11.57 -11.76
C ASP A 96 -23.62 11.51 -10.36
N VAL A 97 -24.25 12.64 -10.02
CA VAL A 97 -24.99 12.91 -8.79
C VAL A 97 -25.98 11.78 -8.52
N GLY A 98 -25.80 11.08 -7.39
CA GLY A 98 -26.70 10.02 -6.94
C GLY A 98 -26.18 8.60 -7.15
N VAL A 99 -24.93 8.31 -6.77
CA VAL A 99 -24.46 6.94 -6.73
C VAL A 99 -25.07 6.21 -5.52
N LYS A 100 -26.25 5.62 -5.69
CA LYS A 100 -26.65 4.41 -4.94
C LYS A 100 -25.85 3.24 -5.52
N THR A 101 -24.57 3.11 -5.16
CA THR A 101 -23.91 1.82 -5.34
C THR A 101 -24.46 0.91 -4.25
N VAL A 102 -25.30 -0.05 -4.65
CA VAL A 102 -25.44 -1.27 -3.87
C VAL A 102 -24.06 -1.92 -3.92
N ILE A 103 -23.25 -1.68 -2.87
CA ILE A 103 -22.05 -2.46 -2.63
C ILE A 103 -22.59 -3.86 -2.31
N HIS A 104 -22.72 -4.71 -3.33
CA HIS A 104 -22.84 -6.13 -3.08
C HIS A 104 -21.64 -6.49 -2.21
N PRO A 105 -21.84 -6.99 -0.99
CA PRO A 105 -20.75 -7.29 -0.08
C PRO A 105 -19.99 -8.48 -0.66
N LYS A 106 -19.07 -8.21 -1.57
CA LYS A 106 -17.82 -8.95 -1.67
C LYS A 106 -16.78 -8.39 -0.69
N VAL A 107 -17.24 -7.64 0.32
CA VAL A 107 -16.46 -7.16 1.45
C VAL A 107 -16.38 -8.29 2.48
N SER A 108 -15.51 -9.26 2.19
CA SER A 108 -15.06 -10.23 3.19
C SER A 108 -13.59 -10.04 3.58
N CYS A 109 -12.90 -8.97 3.15
CA CYS A 109 -11.44 -8.99 3.11
C CYS A 109 -10.71 -7.78 3.73
N MET A 110 -11.09 -7.36 4.93
CA MET A 110 -10.14 -6.61 5.78
C MET A 110 -9.84 -7.28 7.12
N THR A 111 -10.68 -8.19 7.58
CA THR A 111 -10.37 -9.11 8.69
C THR A 111 -9.25 -10.11 8.38
N HIS A 112 -8.77 -10.16 7.13
CA HIS A 112 -7.75 -11.13 6.68
C HIS A 112 -6.54 -10.50 5.98
N LEU A 113 -6.43 -9.15 6.00
CA LEU A 113 -5.26 -8.47 5.45
C LEU A 113 -4.07 -8.65 6.40
N ARG A 114 -3.04 -9.33 5.92
CA ARG A 114 -1.79 -9.58 6.65
C ARG A 114 -0.64 -8.87 5.97
N LEU A 115 0.17 -8.21 6.77
CA LEU A 115 1.50 -7.82 6.36
C LEU A 115 2.43 -9.01 6.52
N PHE A 116 3.29 -9.24 5.53
CA PHE A 116 4.29 -10.28 5.64
C PHE A 116 5.68 -9.79 5.28
N GLU A 117 6.65 -10.37 5.98
CA GLU A 117 8.07 -10.16 5.73
C GLU A 117 8.72 -11.48 5.36
N THR A 118 9.63 -11.45 4.37
CA THR A 118 10.45 -12.61 4.01
C THR A 118 11.90 -12.22 4.13
N MET A 119 12.63 -12.94 4.96
CA MET A 119 13.94 -12.57 5.48
C MET A 119 14.91 -13.73 5.32
N LEU A 120 16.21 -13.42 5.28
CA LEU A 120 17.28 -14.40 5.31
C LEU A 120 17.96 -14.36 6.68
N LEU A 121 17.96 -15.49 7.38
CA LEU A 121 18.81 -15.71 8.53
C LEU A 121 20.16 -16.27 8.04
N LYS A 122 21.26 -15.62 8.41
CA LYS A 122 22.62 -16.08 8.10
C LYS A 122 23.54 -15.73 9.26
N CYS A 123 24.42 -16.65 9.65
CA CYS A 123 25.39 -16.44 10.74
C CYS A 123 24.74 -15.97 12.06
N GLY A 124 23.52 -16.44 12.37
CA GLY A 124 22.79 -16.07 13.59
C GLY A 124 22.10 -14.70 13.55
N THR A 125 22.18 -13.97 12.44
CA THR A 125 21.56 -12.64 12.27
C THR A 125 20.63 -12.61 11.08
N ILE A 126 19.56 -11.81 11.17
CA ILE A 126 18.67 -11.54 10.02
C ILE A 126 19.31 -10.45 9.17
N GLU A 127 19.58 -10.77 7.91
CA GLU A 127 20.02 -9.81 6.89
C GLU A 127 18.96 -8.70 6.72
N PHE A 128 19.40 -7.45 6.70
CA PHE A 128 18.53 -6.26 6.56
C PHE A 128 17.41 -6.14 7.61
N LEU A 129 17.62 -6.64 8.83
CA LEU A 129 16.59 -6.63 9.89
C LEU A 129 15.93 -5.25 10.10
N ASP A 130 16.73 -4.20 10.18
CA ASP A 130 16.20 -2.85 10.41
C ASP A 130 15.33 -2.35 9.25
N TYR A 131 15.74 -2.62 8.00
CA TYR A 131 14.94 -2.29 6.82
C TYR A 131 13.62 -3.05 6.80
N HIS A 132 13.63 -4.32 7.20
CA HIS A 132 12.42 -5.15 7.31
C HIS A 132 11.47 -4.60 8.39
N ALA A 133 12.00 -4.28 9.58
CA ALA A 133 11.22 -3.77 10.69
C ALA A 133 10.61 -2.39 10.37
N GLN A 134 11.40 -1.48 9.78
CA GLN A 134 10.94 -0.16 9.36
C GLN A 134 9.88 -0.24 8.24
N ARG A 135 10.03 -1.16 7.28
CA ARG A 135 9.03 -1.35 6.22
C ARG A 135 7.72 -1.90 6.77
N PHE A 136 7.80 -2.89 7.65
CA PHE A 136 6.63 -3.41 8.36
C PHE A 136 5.92 -2.30 9.13
N ALA A 137 6.65 -1.54 9.95
CA ALA A 137 6.12 -0.44 10.74
C ALA A 137 5.48 0.66 9.89
N ALA A 138 6.13 1.06 8.79
CA ALA A 138 5.58 2.03 7.85
C ALA A 138 4.27 1.55 7.21
N SER A 139 4.19 0.25 6.89
CA SER A 139 2.98 -0.35 6.31
C SER A 139 1.87 -0.51 7.34
N ALA A 140 2.19 -0.90 8.58
CA ALA A 140 1.24 -1.01 9.68
C ALA A 140 0.64 0.36 10.02
N ALA A 141 1.47 1.41 10.07
CA ALA A 141 0.99 2.77 10.27
C ALA A 141 0.08 3.25 9.12
N ALA A 142 0.45 2.98 7.88
CA ALA A 142 -0.32 3.42 6.72
C ALA A 142 -1.65 2.67 6.55
N LEU A 143 -1.68 1.37 6.82
CA LEU A 143 -2.84 0.51 6.54
C LEU A 143 -3.73 0.25 7.76
N TRP A 144 -3.15 0.24 8.96
CA TRP A 144 -3.84 -0.13 10.19
C TRP A 144 -3.89 1.00 11.23
N GLY A 145 -3.22 2.13 10.99
CA GLY A 145 -3.19 3.26 11.93
C GLY A 145 -2.37 3.00 13.20
N VAL A 146 -1.56 1.94 13.23
CA VAL A 146 -0.71 1.60 14.37
C VAL A 146 0.52 2.53 14.42
N PRO A 147 0.90 3.09 15.58
CA PRO A 147 2.13 3.85 15.73
C PRO A 147 3.37 3.06 15.25
N ARG A 148 4.29 3.74 14.55
CA ARG A 148 5.44 3.07 13.92
C ARG A 148 6.37 2.40 14.92
N ASP A 149 6.63 3.08 16.03
CA ASP A 149 7.43 2.60 17.15
C ASP A 149 6.81 1.36 17.80
N GLU A 150 5.49 1.36 18.01
CA GLU A 150 4.74 0.21 18.52
C GLU A 150 4.84 -0.98 17.56
N ALA A 151 4.57 -0.77 16.27
CA ALA A 151 4.63 -1.81 15.25
C ALA A 151 6.04 -2.40 15.10
N GLU A 152 7.08 -1.55 15.12
CA GLU A 152 8.47 -1.98 15.05
C GLU A 152 8.87 -2.81 16.27
N ALA A 153 8.52 -2.34 17.48
CA ALA A 153 8.81 -3.05 18.72
C ALA A 153 8.12 -4.42 18.76
N ALA A 154 6.85 -4.50 18.34
CA ALA A 154 6.11 -5.75 18.25
C ALA A 154 6.75 -6.73 17.26
N PHE A 155 7.11 -6.27 16.06
CA PHE A 155 7.78 -7.08 15.04
C PHE A 155 9.08 -7.69 15.56
N ARG A 156 9.95 -6.87 16.18
CA ARG A 156 11.24 -7.33 16.75
C ARG A 156 11.03 -8.31 17.91
N ARG A 157 10.06 -8.05 18.80
CA ARG A 157 9.73 -8.93 19.92
C ARG A 157 9.28 -10.30 19.42
N ILE A 158 8.39 -10.36 18.43
CA ILE A 158 7.92 -11.60 17.83
C ILE A 158 9.06 -12.36 17.16
N LEU A 159 9.92 -11.69 16.40
CA LEU A 159 11.08 -12.33 15.79
C LEU A 159 12.01 -12.95 16.83
N LYS A 160 12.31 -12.23 17.91
CA LYS A 160 13.13 -12.74 19.02
C LYS A 160 12.56 -14.04 19.59
N THR A 161 11.24 -14.12 19.78
CA THR A 161 10.57 -15.33 20.25
C THR A 161 10.59 -16.46 19.21
N LYS A 162 10.34 -16.16 17.94
CA LYS A 162 10.25 -17.17 16.86
C LYS A 162 11.61 -17.73 16.43
N LEU A 163 12.70 -16.99 16.66
CA LEU A 163 14.06 -17.41 16.33
C LEU A 163 14.67 -18.39 17.34
N VAL A 164 14.04 -18.60 18.51
CA VAL A 164 14.54 -19.54 19.51
C VAL A 164 14.62 -20.95 18.89
N GLY A 165 15.83 -21.53 18.90
CA GLY A 165 16.08 -22.86 18.36
C GLY A 165 16.21 -22.95 16.84
N VAL A 166 16.15 -21.83 16.11
CA VAL A 166 16.39 -21.82 14.66
C VAL A 166 17.90 -21.86 14.40
N ILE A 167 18.36 -22.89 13.69
CA ILE A 167 19.79 -23.14 13.43
C ILE A 167 20.07 -23.10 11.92
N GLY A 168 21.22 -22.51 11.58
CA GLY A 168 21.73 -22.47 10.23
C GLY A 168 21.07 -21.41 9.35
N PRO A 169 21.49 -21.32 8.07
CA PRO A 169 20.91 -20.36 7.14
C PRO A 169 19.48 -20.77 6.79
N LYS A 170 18.52 -19.88 7.02
CA LYS A 170 17.09 -20.15 6.81
C LYS A 170 16.40 -19.01 6.10
N ARG A 171 15.42 -19.35 5.26
CA ARG A 171 14.46 -18.38 4.73
C ARG A 171 13.28 -18.31 5.68
N LEU A 172 13.11 -17.16 6.30
CA LEU A 172 12.05 -16.91 7.26
C LEU A 172 10.91 -16.17 6.58
N ARG A 173 9.67 -16.54 6.88
CA ARG A 173 8.49 -15.77 6.53
C ARG A 173 7.63 -15.54 7.75
N LEU A 174 7.43 -14.28 8.10
CA LEU A 174 6.58 -13.85 9.20
C LEU A 174 5.37 -13.11 8.63
N GLU A 175 4.17 -13.50 9.05
CA GLU A 175 2.92 -12.83 8.71
C GLU A 175 2.23 -12.36 9.99
N MET A 176 1.80 -11.11 10.01
CA MET A 176 1.13 -10.47 11.14
C MET A 176 -0.15 -9.76 10.68
N ASN A 177 -1.11 -9.63 11.58
CA ASN A 177 -2.36 -8.91 11.37
C ASN A 177 -2.34 -7.52 12.03
N SER A 178 -3.46 -6.78 11.95
CA SER A 178 -3.62 -5.43 12.52
C SER A 178 -3.54 -5.34 14.04
N GLU A 179 -3.71 -6.46 14.75
CA GLU A 179 -3.58 -6.55 16.21
C GLU A 179 -2.12 -6.82 16.63
N LEU A 180 -1.18 -6.77 15.67
CA LEU A 180 0.24 -7.06 15.87
C LEU A 180 0.50 -8.47 16.43
N VAL A 181 -0.37 -9.43 16.13
CA VAL A 181 -0.15 -10.84 16.45
C VAL A 181 0.32 -11.63 15.23
N THR A 182 1.06 -12.71 15.47
CA THR A 182 1.54 -13.59 14.39
C THR A 182 0.42 -14.51 13.91
N GLU A 183 0.10 -14.45 12.62
CA GLU A 183 -0.83 -15.39 11.97
C GLU A 183 -0.12 -16.41 11.08
N GLY A 184 1.14 -16.15 10.72
CA GLY A 184 1.93 -17.05 9.89
C GLY A 184 3.40 -17.02 10.26
N TRP A 185 3.99 -18.21 10.40
CA TRP A 185 5.43 -18.37 10.57
C TRP A 185 5.90 -19.54 9.72
N ARG A 186 6.88 -19.31 8.85
CA ARG A 186 7.58 -20.37 8.12
C ARG A 186 9.08 -20.19 8.27
N CYS A 187 9.75 -21.31 8.43
CA CYS A 187 11.19 -21.41 8.49
C CYS A 187 11.62 -22.47 7.47
N ASP A 188 11.88 -22.01 6.25
CA ASP A 188 12.23 -22.85 5.12
C ASP A 188 13.76 -22.90 4.96
N GLU A 189 14.25 -23.86 4.16
CA GLU A 189 15.67 -23.87 3.78
C GLU A 189 16.05 -22.58 3.03
N CYS A 190 17.30 -22.15 3.24
CA CYS A 190 17.86 -21.04 2.49
C CYS A 190 17.80 -21.37 0.98
N PRO A 191 17.20 -20.50 0.14
CA PRO A 191 17.19 -20.74 -1.29
C PRO A 191 18.62 -20.75 -1.82
N LEU A 192 18.86 -21.63 -2.79
CA LEU A 192 20.14 -21.66 -3.50
C LEU A 192 20.37 -20.32 -4.24
N PRO A 193 21.64 -19.87 -4.34
CA PRO A 193 22.01 -18.75 -5.20
C PRO A 193 21.52 -18.97 -6.63
N VAL A 194 21.10 -17.88 -7.27
CA VAL A 194 20.67 -17.91 -8.66
C VAL A 194 21.92 -17.88 -9.55
N ALA A 195 22.36 -19.06 -10.00
CA ALA A 195 23.62 -19.21 -10.75
C ALA A 195 23.51 -18.79 -12.23
N THR A 196 22.33 -18.90 -12.82
CA THR A 196 22.09 -18.57 -14.24
C THR A 196 21.09 -17.42 -14.39
N PRO A 197 21.24 -16.57 -15.44
CA PRO A 197 20.24 -15.55 -15.75
C PRO A 197 18.84 -16.15 -15.85
N GLN A 198 17.89 -15.56 -15.12
CA GLN A 198 16.52 -16.07 -15.10
C GLN A 198 15.70 -15.47 -16.25
N PRO A 199 14.99 -16.27 -17.05
CA PRO A 199 14.14 -15.75 -18.11
C PRO A 199 12.98 -14.96 -17.49
N LEU A 200 12.73 -13.76 -18.01
CA LEU A 200 11.68 -12.89 -17.52
C LEU A 200 10.89 -12.33 -18.71
N ARG A 201 9.58 -12.61 -18.76
CA ARG A 201 8.70 -12.07 -19.79
C ARG A 201 7.99 -10.83 -19.27
N LEU A 202 7.67 -9.89 -20.15
CA LEU A 202 6.76 -8.79 -19.81
C LEU A 202 5.38 -9.31 -19.38
N SER A 203 4.73 -8.59 -18.47
CA SER A 203 3.33 -8.79 -18.11
C SER A 203 2.43 -8.59 -19.34
N ASP A 204 1.29 -9.29 -19.38
CA ASP A 204 0.30 -9.10 -20.46
C ASP A 204 -0.53 -7.83 -20.25
N THR A 205 -0.62 -7.35 -19.00
CA THR A 205 -1.39 -6.17 -18.62
C THR A 205 -0.55 -5.22 -17.78
N ALA A 206 -0.83 -3.92 -17.97
CA ALA A 206 -0.27 -2.85 -17.16
C ALA A 206 -0.89 -2.87 -15.75
N VAL A 207 -0.07 -2.55 -14.75
CA VAL A 207 -0.56 -2.28 -13.38
C VAL A 207 -0.92 -0.81 -13.23
N ASP A 208 -1.83 -0.49 -12.31
CA ASP A 208 -2.09 0.89 -11.89
C ASP A 208 -0.99 1.34 -10.92
N HIS A 209 -0.19 2.34 -11.28
CA HIS A 209 0.90 2.82 -10.43
C HIS A 209 0.45 3.32 -9.04
N SER A 210 -0.84 3.68 -8.90
CA SER A 210 -1.46 4.17 -7.66
C SER A 210 -1.96 3.05 -6.75
N ASP A 211 -1.90 1.79 -7.19
CA ASP A 211 -2.34 0.63 -6.41
C ASP A 211 -1.48 0.44 -5.14
N LEU A 212 -2.10 0.58 -3.97
CA LEU A 212 -1.44 0.42 -2.67
C LEU A 212 -0.86 -0.98 -2.44
N ARG A 213 -1.34 -2.02 -3.14
CA ARG A 213 -0.78 -3.39 -3.07
C ARG A 213 0.62 -3.49 -3.66
N LEU A 214 1.01 -2.50 -4.47
CA LEU A 214 2.38 -2.32 -4.93
C LEU A 214 3.23 -1.64 -3.85
N ARG A 215 2.65 -0.91 -2.89
CA ARG A 215 3.38 -0.15 -1.86
C ARG A 215 3.64 -0.92 -0.59
N HIS A 216 2.81 -1.92 -0.32
CA HIS A 216 2.83 -2.66 0.93
C HIS A 216 2.92 -4.17 0.68
N LYS A 217 3.76 -4.85 1.48
CA LYS A 217 3.99 -6.28 1.32
C LYS A 217 2.89 -7.08 2.01
N THR A 218 1.77 -7.23 1.33
CA THR A 218 0.56 -7.86 1.90
C THR A 218 0.26 -9.23 1.30
N ASN A 219 -0.50 -10.06 2.01
CA ASN A 219 -1.03 -11.31 1.49
C ASN A 219 -2.01 -11.14 0.32
N ASP A 220 -2.57 -9.95 0.11
CA ASP A 220 -3.30 -9.63 -1.12
C ASP A 220 -2.31 -9.36 -2.27
N ARG A 221 -2.09 -10.42 -3.05
CA ARG A 221 -1.16 -10.41 -4.17
C ARG A 221 -1.85 -10.45 -5.52
N ARG A 222 -3.14 -10.09 -5.60
CA ARG A 222 -3.94 -10.16 -6.83
C ARG A 222 -3.44 -9.24 -7.95
N VAL A 223 -2.69 -8.19 -7.62
CA VAL A 223 -2.03 -7.32 -8.62
C VAL A 223 -0.87 -8.03 -9.36
N TYR A 224 -0.29 -9.06 -8.74
CA TYR A 224 0.82 -9.80 -9.33
C TYR A 224 0.27 -11.00 -10.12
N PRO A 225 0.72 -11.20 -11.38
CA PRO A 225 0.33 -12.36 -12.16
C PRO A 225 0.78 -13.64 -11.47
N THR A 226 0.01 -14.71 -11.69
CA THR A 226 0.41 -16.07 -11.29
C THR A 226 1.64 -16.51 -12.06
N GLN A 227 2.40 -17.46 -11.48
CA GLN A 227 3.64 -17.95 -12.07
C GLN A 227 3.49 -18.41 -13.52
N PRO A 228 4.55 -18.27 -14.35
CA PRO A 228 5.90 -17.80 -14.00
C PRO A 228 5.98 -16.30 -13.68
N ASP A 229 7.01 -15.89 -12.93
CA ASP A 229 7.22 -14.47 -12.61
C ASP A 229 7.35 -13.63 -13.88
N ARG A 230 6.75 -12.43 -13.87
CA ARG A 230 6.73 -11.51 -15.02
C ARG A 230 7.28 -10.14 -14.62
N LEU A 231 7.86 -9.44 -15.59
CA LEU A 231 8.26 -8.05 -15.46
C LEU A 231 7.01 -7.17 -15.61
N LEU A 232 6.68 -6.44 -14.54
CA LEU A 232 5.55 -5.53 -14.52
C LEU A 232 5.92 -4.16 -15.10
N TYR A 233 4.92 -3.49 -15.63
CA TYR A 233 4.98 -2.11 -16.08
C TYR A 233 3.64 -1.44 -15.78
N ASN A 234 3.65 -0.11 -15.62
CA ASN A 234 2.45 0.65 -15.31
C ASN A 234 1.71 1.16 -16.55
N GLU A 235 0.57 1.84 -16.36
CA GLU A 235 -0.24 2.38 -17.45
C GLU A 235 0.46 3.45 -18.29
N ARG A 236 1.61 3.97 -17.84
CA ARG A 236 2.48 4.90 -18.58
C ARG A 236 3.58 4.21 -19.39
N GLY A 237 3.65 2.88 -19.38
CA GLY A 237 4.71 2.13 -20.06
C GLY A 237 6.06 2.20 -19.35
N GLU A 238 6.06 2.48 -18.04
CA GLU A 238 7.25 2.49 -17.20
C GLU A 238 7.37 1.16 -16.45
N VAL A 239 8.57 0.61 -16.40
CA VAL A 239 8.89 -0.62 -15.67
C VAL A 239 8.68 -0.40 -14.17
N THR A 240 8.14 -1.39 -13.47
CA THR A 240 7.94 -1.33 -12.01
C THR A 240 8.84 -2.33 -11.28
N GLU A 241 8.41 -3.58 -11.19
CA GLU A 241 9.09 -4.66 -10.49
C GLU A 241 8.64 -6.04 -11.00
N THR A 242 9.05 -7.09 -10.30
CA THR A 242 8.52 -8.46 -10.46
C THR A 242 7.72 -8.85 -9.22
N PRO A 243 6.96 -9.96 -9.23
CA PRO A 243 6.22 -10.39 -8.04
C PRO A 243 7.09 -10.52 -6.78
N ILE A 244 8.35 -10.92 -6.90
CA ILE A 244 9.19 -11.24 -5.74
C ILE A 244 10.44 -10.37 -5.60
N ALA A 245 10.68 -9.43 -6.51
CA ALA A 245 11.93 -8.68 -6.59
C ALA A 245 11.75 -7.32 -7.26
N ASN A 246 12.51 -6.33 -6.78
CA ASN A 246 12.72 -5.10 -7.53
C ASN A 246 13.67 -5.36 -8.70
N VAL A 247 13.66 -4.45 -9.68
CA VAL A 247 14.42 -4.58 -10.92
C VAL A 247 15.27 -3.34 -11.17
N GLY A 248 16.27 -3.47 -12.02
CA GLY A 248 17.04 -2.35 -12.53
C GLY A 248 17.92 -2.73 -13.72
N VAL A 249 18.49 -1.71 -14.35
CA VAL A 249 19.49 -1.83 -15.42
C VAL A 249 20.86 -1.45 -14.86
N ARG A 250 21.90 -2.23 -15.17
CA ARG A 250 23.25 -2.01 -14.63
C ARG A 250 24.10 -1.18 -15.61
N ARG A 251 24.47 0.03 -15.22
CA ARG A 251 25.38 0.87 -16.03
C ARG A 251 26.78 0.28 -16.08
N GLU A 252 27.59 0.75 -17.02
CA GLU A 252 29.00 0.34 -17.19
C GLU A 252 29.85 0.63 -15.95
N ASP A 253 29.54 1.71 -15.21
CA ASP A 253 30.18 2.05 -13.94
C ASP A 253 29.75 1.13 -12.76
N GLY A 254 28.88 0.17 -13.03
CA GLY A 254 28.36 -0.81 -12.06
C GLY A 254 27.15 -0.33 -11.26
N VAL A 255 26.76 0.95 -11.36
CA VAL A 255 25.61 1.53 -10.66
C VAL A 255 24.31 1.05 -11.31
N ILE A 256 23.34 0.69 -10.49
CA ILE A 256 22.03 0.22 -10.95
C ILE A 256 21.06 1.39 -11.05
N ILE A 257 20.44 1.59 -12.21
CA ILE A 257 19.25 2.45 -12.31
C ILE A 257 18.05 1.55 -11.99
N THR A 258 17.30 1.88 -10.94
CA THR A 258 16.08 1.17 -10.55
C THR A 258 14.85 2.08 -10.70
N PRO A 259 13.69 1.57 -11.11
CA PRO A 259 12.47 2.37 -11.24
C PRO A 259 12.18 3.21 -10.00
N THR A 260 11.77 4.46 -10.19
CA THR A 260 11.41 5.38 -9.10
C THR A 260 10.20 4.87 -8.31
N GLY A 261 10.02 5.36 -7.08
CA GLY A 261 8.79 5.10 -6.33
C GLY A 261 7.53 5.36 -7.16
N ASP A 262 7.44 6.46 -7.90
CA ASP A 262 6.23 6.88 -8.61
C ASP A 262 5.76 5.91 -9.72
N CYS A 263 6.64 4.99 -10.15
CA CYS A 263 6.28 3.97 -11.12
C CYS A 263 5.29 2.92 -10.58
N GLY A 264 5.14 2.76 -9.26
CA GLY A 264 4.20 1.79 -8.66
C GLY A 264 4.88 0.47 -8.31
N LEU A 265 5.73 0.49 -7.29
CA LEU A 265 6.45 -0.69 -6.82
C LEU A 265 6.70 -0.70 -5.31
N LEU A 266 7.09 -1.87 -4.82
CA LEU A 266 7.37 -2.13 -3.42
C LEU A 266 8.70 -1.49 -3.02
N PRO A 267 8.75 -0.70 -1.92
CA PRO A 267 10.02 -0.25 -1.35
C PRO A 267 10.77 -1.45 -0.75
N GLY A 268 11.47 -2.22 -1.57
CA GLY A 268 12.23 -3.39 -1.15
C GLY A 268 13.37 -3.05 -0.19
N CYS A 269 13.61 -3.90 0.81
CA CYS A 269 14.70 -3.69 1.77
C CYS A 269 16.07 -3.62 1.07
N TYR A 270 16.33 -4.55 0.15
CA TYR A 270 17.58 -4.56 -0.63
C TYR A 270 17.68 -3.33 -1.55
N ARG A 271 16.56 -2.90 -2.15
CA ARG A 271 16.47 -1.68 -2.96
C ARG A 271 16.86 -0.45 -2.15
N ARG A 272 16.27 -0.28 -0.96
CA ARG A 272 16.55 0.85 -0.09
C ARG A 272 18.03 0.89 0.30
N TRP A 273 18.61 -0.24 0.69
CA TRP A 273 20.04 -0.33 0.98
C TRP A 273 20.92 0.03 -0.23
N LEU A 274 20.58 -0.43 -1.45
CA LEU A 274 21.33 -0.06 -2.65
C LEU A 274 21.31 1.46 -2.90
N LEU A 275 20.16 2.10 -2.71
CA LEU A 275 20.01 3.55 -2.85
C LEU A 275 20.81 4.31 -1.80
N GLU A 276 20.70 3.93 -0.52
CA GLU A 276 21.41 4.58 0.58
C GLU A 276 22.93 4.41 0.49
N THR A 277 23.41 3.32 -0.08
CA THR A 277 24.85 3.05 -0.27
C THR A 277 25.40 3.58 -1.61
N GLY A 278 24.59 4.25 -2.42
CA GLY A 278 25.00 4.78 -3.73
C GLY A 278 25.26 3.72 -4.80
N LYS A 279 24.90 2.45 -4.55
CA LYS A 279 25.02 1.34 -5.51
C LYS A 279 23.87 1.31 -6.51
N ALA A 280 22.79 2.02 -6.20
CA ALA A 280 21.70 2.28 -7.14
C ALA A 280 21.29 3.75 -7.09
N VAL A 281 20.67 4.21 -8.17
CA VAL A 281 19.97 5.49 -8.27
C VAL A 281 18.56 5.26 -8.79
N GLU A 282 17.63 6.11 -8.40
CA GLU A 282 16.28 6.07 -8.95
C GLU A 282 16.26 6.70 -10.34
N GLY A 283 15.52 6.08 -11.26
CA GLY A 283 15.28 6.62 -12.59
C GLY A 283 14.09 5.95 -13.25
N VAL A 284 13.42 6.65 -14.17
CA VAL A 284 12.31 6.08 -14.93
C VAL A 284 12.88 5.23 -16.06
N ILE A 285 12.45 3.97 -16.14
CA ILE A 285 12.85 3.03 -17.19
C ILE A 285 11.60 2.72 -18.01
N THR A 286 11.50 3.26 -19.22
CA THR A 286 10.37 2.94 -20.11
C THR A 286 10.57 1.59 -20.79
N LEU A 287 9.49 0.96 -21.27
CA LEU A 287 9.59 -0.28 -22.04
C LEU A 287 10.44 -0.12 -23.31
N ASN A 288 10.43 1.05 -23.96
CA ASN A 288 11.25 1.31 -25.14
C ASN A 288 12.73 1.38 -24.77
N MET A 289 13.08 2.14 -23.71
CA MET A 289 14.45 2.19 -23.19
C MET A 289 14.94 0.80 -22.79
N LEU A 290 14.11 0.00 -22.14
CA LEU A 290 14.45 -1.36 -21.75
C LEU A 290 14.74 -2.24 -22.98
N LYS A 291 13.91 -2.14 -24.03
CA LYS A 291 14.09 -2.88 -25.29
C LYS A 291 15.41 -2.52 -25.98
N GLU A 292 15.71 -1.24 -26.08
CA GLU A 292 16.96 -0.74 -26.67
C GLU A 292 18.17 -1.21 -25.86
N TYR A 293 18.11 -1.02 -24.55
CA TYR A 293 19.18 -1.43 -23.63
C TYR A 293 19.47 -2.93 -23.68
N VAL A 294 18.44 -3.79 -23.80
CA VAL A 294 18.63 -5.24 -23.98
C VAL A 294 19.25 -5.57 -25.33
N LYS A 295 18.84 -4.90 -26.41
CA LYS A 295 19.41 -5.11 -27.75
C LYS A 295 20.90 -4.76 -27.80
N GLU A 296 21.32 -3.76 -27.04
CA GLU A 296 22.72 -3.34 -26.90
C GLU A 296 23.54 -4.29 -26.00
N GLY A 297 22.93 -5.34 -25.44
CA GLY A 297 23.59 -6.30 -24.56
C GLY A 297 23.65 -5.87 -23.10
N GLY A 298 22.87 -4.86 -22.71
CA GLY A 298 22.77 -4.35 -21.35
C GLY A 298 22.31 -5.40 -20.33
N GLU A 299 22.79 -5.29 -19.10
CA GLU A 299 22.50 -6.23 -18.02
C GLU A 299 21.29 -5.77 -17.19
N ILE A 300 20.24 -6.59 -17.20
CA ILE A 300 19.09 -6.42 -16.30
C ILE A 300 19.29 -7.26 -15.05
N VAL A 301 19.05 -6.64 -13.91
CA VAL A 301 19.19 -7.27 -12.59
C VAL A 301 17.88 -7.25 -11.84
N CYS A 302 17.62 -8.33 -11.13
CA CYS A 302 16.57 -8.44 -10.13
C CYS A 302 17.22 -8.56 -8.75
N PHE A 303 16.59 -8.00 -7.72
CA PHE A 303 17.13 -8.07 -6.37
C PHE A 303 16.06 -8.07 -5.28
N ASN A 304 16.34 -8.83 -4.22
CA ASN A 304 15.58 -8.82 -2.97
C ASN A 304 16.49 -9.20 -1.78
N SER A 305 15.98 -9.03 -0.55
CA SER A 305 16.78 -9.26 0.66
C SER A 305 17.09 -10.73 0.97
N VAL A 306 16.49 -11.67 0.23
CA VAL A 306 16.70 -13.11 0.47
C VAL A 306 17.71 -13.70 -0.51
N ARG A 307 17.61 -13.35 -1.78
CA ARG A 307 18.45 -13.90 -2.87
C ARG A 307 19.60 -12.97 -3.25
N GLY A 308 19.65 -11.77 -2.69
CA GLY A 308 20.60 -10.74 -3.10
C GLY A 308 20.26 -10.24 -4.50
N ILE A 309 21.29 -10.08 -5.34
CA ILE A 309 21.18 -9.62 -6.72
C ILE A 309 21.45 -10.76 -7.69
N TRP A 310 20.66 -10.86 -8.75
CA TRP A 310 20.86 -11.83 -9.83
C TRP A 310 20.50 -11.24 -11.19
N ARG A 311 21.05 -11.85 -12.25
CA ARG A 311 20.80 -11.44 -13.63
C ARG A 311 19.45 -11.96 -14.12
N ALA A 312 18.75 -11.13 -14.88
CA ALA A 312 17.52 -11.49 -15.57
C ALA A 312 17.72 -11.36 -17.08
N GLN A 313 17.16 -12.31 -17.83
CA GLN A 313 17.13 -12.29 -19.28
C GLN A 313 15.71 -11.90 -19.71
N VAL A 314 15.51 -10.62 -20.00
CA VAL A 314 14.19 -10.12 -20.38
C VAL A 314 13.90 -10.45 -21.84
N GLN A 315 12.79 -11.14 -22.07
CA GLN A 315 12.25 -11.42 -23.40
C GLN A 315 11.24 -10.34 -23.72
N VAL A 316 11.65 -9.37 -24.54
CA VAL A 316 10.93 -8.14 -24.88
C VAL A 316 10.44 -8.12 -26.32
#